data_AF-A0A7C2JE05-F1
#
_entry.id   AF-A0A7C2JE05-F1
#
_cell.length_a   1.000
_cell.length_b   1.000
_cell.length_c   1.000
_cell.angle_alpha   90.00
_cell.angle_beta   90.00
_cell.angle_gamma   90.00
#
_symmetry.space_group_name_H-M   'P 1'
#
loop_
_entity.id
_entity.type
_entity.pdbx_description
1 polymer ?
#
loop_
_entity_poly.entity_id
_entity_poly.type
_entity_poly.pdbx_seq_one_letter_code
_entity_poly.pdbx_strand_id
1 'polypeptide(L)'
;MRTRLLAILLSVTIIVPFWASTVSAAEDPVVRFVVFEAQDCDHCLAVREEVLIPLSAEYGEQLEIRYFDIGATENYEVMVELEKAYGVSG
;
A
#
# COMPACT_ATOMS: atom_id res chain seq x y z
N MET A 1 -0.07 53.41 -18.52
CA MET A 1 0.72 52.54 -17.63
C MET A 1 -0.13 51.75 -16.64
N ARG A 2 -1.09 52.37 -15.92
CA ARG A 2 -1.97 51.68 -14.93
C ARG A 2 -2.83 50.53 -15.50
N THR A 3 -3.36 50.67 -16.72
CA THR A 3 -4.12 49.62 -17.41
C THR A 3 -3.28 48.43 -17.86
N ARG A 4 -2.00 48.66 -18.19
CA ARG A 4 -1.05 47.58 -18.50
C ARG A 4 -0.64 46.82 -17.24
N LEU A 5 -0.47 47.51 -16.11
CA LEU A 5 -0.20 46.89 -14.81
C LEU A 5 -1.37 46.02 -14.32
N LEU A 6 -2.61 46.48 -14.51
CA LEU A 6 -3.82 45.72 -14.19
C LEU A 6 -3.97 44.45 -15.05
N ALA A 7 -3.69 44.53 -16.35
CA ALA A 7 -3.74 43.36 -17.23
C ALA A 7 -2.66 42.31 -16.89
N ILE A 8 -1.46 42.76 -16.52
CA ILE A 8 -0.36 41.88 -16.10
C ILE A 8 -0.73 41.18 -14.79
N LEU A 9 -1.22 41.90 -13.79
CA LEU A 9 -1.69 41.30 -12.53
C LEU A 9 -2.76 40.23 -12.76
N LEU A 10 -3.77 40.50 -13.59
CA LEU A 10 -4.84 39.56 -13.91
C LEU A 10 -4.35 38.29 -14.62
N SER A 11 -3.37 38.43 -15.52
CA SER A 11 -2.75 37.28 -16.19
C SER A 11 -1.92 36.42 -15.24
N VAL A 12 -1.19 37.02 -14.28
CA VAL A 12 -0.37 36.29 -13.30
C VAL A 12 -1.25 35.49 -12.35
N THR A 13 -2.39 36.02 -11.90
CA THR A 13 -3.30 35.30 -10.99
C THR A 13 -3.95 34.06 -11.64
N ILE A 14 -4.13 34.06 -12.96
CA ILE A 14 -4.71 32.91 -13.69
C ILE A 14 -3.64 31.88 -14.05
N ILE A 15 -2.42 32.32 -14.38
CA ILE A 15 -1.35 31.42 -14.82
C ILE A 15 -0.71 30.70 -13.62
N VAL A 16 -0.50 31.36 -12.48
CA VAL A 16 0.17 30.75 -11.32
C VAL A 16 -0.49 29.47 -10.77
N PRO A 17 -1.82 29.38 -10.57
CA PRO A 17 -2.44 28.14 -10.07
C PRO A 17 -2.44 27.01 -11.11
N PHE A 18 -2.33 27.32 -12.41
CA PHE A 18 -2.26 26.31 -13.46
C PHE A 18 -0.92 25.55 -13.47
N TRP A 19 0.16 26.16 -12.98
CA TRP A 19 1.48 25.54 -12.88
C TRP A 19 1.72 24.82 -11.55
N ALA A 20 0.94 25.14 -10.50
CA ALA A 20 1.05 24.51 -9.19
C ALA A 20 0.44 23.09 -9.13
N SER A 21 -0.44 22.75 -10.07
CA SER A 21 -1.14 21.46 -10.10
C SER A 21 -0.29 20.26 -10.51
N THR A 22 1.00 20.45 -10.81
CA THR A 22 1.91 19.36 -11.24
C THR A 22 2.89 18.91 -10.17
N VAL A 23 2.73 19.35 -8.92
CA VAL A 23 3.43 18.72 -7.80
C VAL A 23 2.80 17.34 -7.60
N SER A 24 3.36 16.34 -8.28
CA SER A 24 3.10 14.94 -8.00
C SER A 24 3.54 14.68 -6.56
N ALA A 25 2.59 14.49 -5.64
CA ALA A 25 2.92 13.86 -4.38
C ALA A 25 3.52 12.50 -4.73
N ALA A 26 4.73 12.22 -4.25
CA ALA A 26 5.26 10.86 -4.32
C ALA A 26 4.32 9.99 -3.47
N GLU A 27 3.81 8.89 -4.04
CA GLU A 27 3.06 7.91 -3.26
C GLU A 27 3.93 7.41 -2.10
N ASP A 28 3.34 7.32 -0.93
CA ASP A 28 4.02 6.81 0.25
C ASP A 28 4.46 5.35 0.02
N PRO A 29 5.59 4.91 0.62
CA PRO A 29 6.03 3.54 0.47
C PRO A 29 4.98 2.57 1.05
N VAL A 30 4.62 1.56 0.26
CA VAL A 30 3.64 0.52 0.62
C VAL A 30 4.35 -0.80 0.93
N VAL A 31 4.08 -1.37 2.09
CA VAL A 31 4.55 -2.71 2.49
C VAL A 31 3.49 -3.74 2.13
N ARG A 32 3.91 -4.83 1.47
CA ARG A 32 3.02 -5.91 1.02
C ARG A 32 3.31 -7.21 1.75
N PHE A 33 2.30 -7.74 2.43
CA PHE A 33 2.36 -9.02 3.10
C PHE A 33 1.67 -10.09 2.24
N VAL A 34 2.34 -11.22 2.10
CA VAL A 34 1.80 -12.46 1.53
C VAL A 34 1.62 -13.42 2.69
N VAL A 35 0.36 -13.69 3.04
CA VAL A 35 0.00 -14.50 4.20
C VAL A 35 -0.59 -15.82 3.69
N PHE A 36 0.09 -16.91 3.99
CA PHE A 36 -0.43 -18.26 3.78
C PHE A 36 -1.15 -18.70 5.05
N GLU A 37 -2.42 -19.08 4.93
CA GLU A 37 -3.24 -19.52 6.06
C GLU A 37 -3.95 -20.84 5.73
N ALA A 38 -4.31 -21.61 6.75
CA ALA A 38 -5.13 -22.80 6.62
C ALA A 38 -6.48 -22.58 7.32
N GLN A 39 -7.51 -23.27 6.85
CA GLN A 39 -8.80 -23.30 7.55
C GLN A 39 -8.63 -23.94 8.95
N ASP A 40 -9.37 -23.40 9.92
CA ASP A 40 -9.41 -23.88 11.31
C ASP A 40 -8.03 -23.92 12.01
N CYS A 41 -7.14 -22.97 11.66
CA CYS A 41 -5.81 -22.81 12.26
C CYS A 41 -5.83 -21.77 13.39
N ASP A 42 -5.79 -22.22 14.65
CA ASP A 42 -5.78 -21.33 15.84
C ASP A 42 -4.61 -20.35 15.84
N HIS A 43 -3.42 -20.78 15.39
CA HIS A 43 -2.24 -19.92 15.31
C HIS A 43 -2.39 -18.83 14.25
N CYS A 44 -3.00 -19.16 13.11
CA CYS A 44 -3.27 -18.23 12.03
C CYS A 44 -4.27 -17.16 12.50
N LEU A 45 -5.28 -17.58 13.28
CA LEU A 45 -6.25 -16.68 13.89
C LEU A 45 -5.56 -15.71 14.86
N ALA A 46 -4.70 -16.20 15.75
CA ALA A 46 -3.97 -15.35 16.69
C ALA A 46 -3.09 -14.31 15.97
N VAL A 47 -2.34 -14.71 14.95
CA VAL A 47 -1.53 -13.76 14.14
C VAL A 47 -2.42 -12.71 13.48
N ARG A 48 -3.58 -13.11 12.94
CA ARG A 48 -4.50 -12.17 12.31
C ARG A 48 -5.04 -11.16 13.31
N GLU A 49 -5.55 -11.62 14.44
CA GLU A 49 -6.24 -10.77 15.43
C GLU A 49 -5.28 -9.91 16.25
N GLU A 50 -4.13 -10.46 16.64
CA GLU A 50 -3.20 -9.79 17.56
C GLU A 50 -2.15 -8.96 16.82
N VAL A 51 -1.90 -9.22 15.53
CA VAL A 51 -0.82 -8.57 14.77
C VAL A 51 -1.35 -7.86 13.53
N LEU A 52 -1.94 -8.60 12.59
CA LEU A 52 -2.27 -8.06 11.27
C LEU A 52 -3.39 -7.00 11.31
N ILE A 53 -4.42 -7.22 12.13
CA ILE A 53 -5.53 -6.26 12.29
C ILE A 53 -5.02 -4.96 12.95
N PRO A 54 -4.31 -4.98 14.09
CA PRO A 54 -3.74 -3.77 14.67
C PRO A 54 -2.80 -3.02 13.71
N LEU A 55 -1.92 -3.73 13.00
CA LEU A 55 -1.03 -3.11 12.00
C LEU A 55 -1.82 -2.43 10.87
N SER A 56 -2.87 -3.08 10.35
CA SER A 56 -3.71 -2.49 9.30
C SER A 56 -4.43 -1.23 9.79
N ALA A 57 -4.85 -1.21 11.05
CA ALA A 57 -5.47 -0.04 11.66
C ALA A 57 -4.47 1.13 11.86
N GLU A 58 -3.20 0.82 12.15
CA GLU A 58 -2.15 1.82 12.36
C GLU A 58 -1.62 2.41 11.04
N TYR A 59 -1.38 1.58 10.03
CA TYR A 59 -0.69 1.97 8.80
C TYR A 59 -1.62 2.21 7.60
N GLY A 60 -2.89 1.80 7.67
CA GLY A 60 -3.89 2.04 6.63
C GLY A 60 -3.41 1.63 5.23
N GLU A 61 -3.43 2.58 4.29
CA GLU A 61 -3.07 2.36 2.88
C GLU A 61 -1.58 2.04 2.66
N GLN A 62 -0.71 2.27 3.65
CA GLN A 62 0.70 1.90 3.58
C GLN A 62 0.93 0.39 3.80
N LEU A 63 -0.11 -0.36 4.15
CA LEU A 63 -0.05 -1.80 4.38
C LEU A 63 -1.07 -2.53 3.51
N GLU A 64 -0.58 -3.38 2.61
CA GLU A 64 -1.41 -4.29 1.81
C GLU A 64 -1.18 -5.74 2.26
N ILE A 65 -2.26 -6.46 2.54
CA ILE A 65 -2.17 -7.87 2.94
C ILE A 65 -2.97 -8.71 1.95
N ARG A 66 -2.34 -9.77 1.41
CA ARG A 66 -2.99 -10.77 0.58
C ARG A 66 -2.93 -12.13 1.27
N TYR A 67 -4.10 -12.75 1.39
CA TYR A 67 -4.28 -14.05 2.02
C TYR A 67 -4.41 -15.15 0.96
N PHE A 68 -3.77 -16.29 1.22
CA PHE A 68 -3.76 -17.46 0.37
C PHE A 68 -4.07 -18.69 1.22
N ASP A 69 -5.19 -19.36 0.94
CA ASP A 69 -5.56 -20.60 1.62
C ASP A 69 -4.70 -21.76 1.10
N ILE A 70 -3.91 -22.37 1.96
CA ILE A 70 -3.05 -23.52 1.63
C ILE A 70 -3.83 -24.84 1.53
N GLY A 71 -5.13 -24.83 1.80
CA GLY A 71 -6.03 -25.92 1.40
C GLY A 71 -6.10 -26.09 -0.13
N ALA A 72 -5.81 -25.04 -0.89
CA ALA A 72 -5.58 -25.14 -2.34
C ALA A 72 -4.14 -25.56 -2.62
N THR A 73 -3.98 -26.65 -3.37
CA THR A 73 -2.66 -27.23 -3.69
C THR A 73 -1.72 -26.21 -4.33
N GLU A 74 -2.23 -25.34 -5.21
CA GLU A 74 -1.43 -24.35 -5.92
C GLU A 74 -0.82 -23.31 -4.95
N ASN A 75 -1.57 -22.91 -3.92
CA ASN A 75 -1.07 -21.97 -2.92
C ASN A 75 -0.04 -22.63 -2.00
N TYR A 76 -0.26 -23.89 -1.63
CA TYR A 76 0.70 -24.66 -0.83
C TYR A 76 2.03 -24.84 -1.55
N GLU A 77 2.00 -25.17 -2.84
CA GLU A 77 3.21 -25.32 -3.66
C GLU A 77 4.03 -24.01 -3.70
N VAL A 78 3.36 -22.88 -3.91
CA VAL A 78 4.01 -21.56 -3.88
C VAL A 78 4.63 -21.26 -2.52
N MET A 79 3.93 -21.58 -1.42
CA MET A 79 4.46 -21.40 -0.06
C MET A 79 5.78 -22.17 0.12
N VAL A 80 5.80 -23.46 -0.22
CA VAL A 80 6.98 -24.32 -0.09
C VAL A 80 8.14 -23.82 -0.97
N GLU A 81 7.86 -23.32 -2.17
CA GLU A 81 8.89 -22.74 -3.04
C GLU A 81 9.51 -21.47 -2.42
N LEU A 82 8.70 -20.60 -1.83
CA LEU A 82 9.17 -19.39 -1.16
C LEU A 82 9.97 -19.72 0.10
N GLU A 83 9.50 -20.64 0.93
CA GLU A 83 10.21 -21.14 2.10
C GLU A 83 11.62 -21.62 1.75
N LYS A 84 11.71 -22.44 0.70
CA LYS A 84 12.99 -22.92 0.18
C LYS A 84 13.88 -21.78 -0.34
N ALA A 85 13.30 -20.82 -1.06
CA ALA A 85 14.04 -19.70 -1.64
C ALA A 85 14.62 -18.76 -0.57
N TYR A 86 13.89 -18.54 0.52
CA TYR A 86 14.28 -17.64 1.60
C TYR A 86 14.91 -18.35 2.81
N GLY A 87 14.95 -19.68 2.82
CA GLY A 87 15.56 -20.48 3.90
C GLY A 87 14.78 -20.41 5.21
N VAL A 88 13.44 -20.33 5.13
CA VAL A 88 12.52 -20.27 6.28
C VAL A 88 11.58 -21.47 6.25
N SER A 89 10.93 -21.77 7.37
CA SER A 89 9.84 -22.75 7.45
C SER A 89 8.71 -22.19 8.33
N GLY A 90 7.48 -22.24 7.82
CA GLY A 90 6.25 -21.89 8.53
C GLY A 90 5.66 -23.06 9.31
#